data_AF-A0A7X4E2Z4-F1
#
_entry.id   AF-A0A7X4E2Z4-F1
#
_cell.length_a   1.000
_cell.length_b   1.000
_cell.length_c   1.000
_cell.angle_alpha   90.00
_cell.angle_beta   90.00
_cell.angle_gamma   90.00
#
_symmetry.space_group_name_H-M   'P 1'
#
loop_
_entity.id
_entity.type
_entity.pdbx_description
1 polymer ?
#
loop_
_entity_poly.entity_id
_entity_poly.type
_entity_poly.pdbx_seq_one_letter_code
_entity_poly.pdbx_strand_id
1 'polypeptide(L)'
;MFLGTLDARLIALDAATGAPCADFGTGGANVWSVMSADPERDLVFLPTTSPSPDFYGGMRPGDNAFANSVVALRASTGEFVWGYQTVRHDLWDYDLAPQPLLFSHTVADGVQRPALAQATKTGFVFVLDRETGEPLHPVEERAVPQSDVPGEQAARTQPFPKLRLHATDARPLPFWYFNAEHRAACERLTAGVRYEGMFTPPSLEGTLMYPGNAGGTNWGSMAYDRASRIGYVAVSRLPTIVKLIPREQFRAAARQGTLNGARAQHTEQDGTPYGMARFELLHNGLSCLEGPWSTLVALDLDLGEVLWERPLGTSEWGSFTSGGPMVTEGGVVFQASTSDHMLRGYSGADGSELWARELPAGAHATPMGYRHGGMDYVVVAAGDG
;
A
#
# COMPACT_ATOMS: atom_id res chain seq x y z
N MET A 1 -3.25 -24.71 -2.01
CA MET A 1 -4.23 -23.66 -2.34
C MET A 1 -4.36 -22.77 -1.12
N PHE A 2 -4.12 -21.45 -1.25
CA PHE A 2 -4.31 -20.50 -0.15
C PHE A 2 -5.67 -19.82 -0.33
N LEU A 3 -6.51 -19.84 0.70
CA LEU A 3 -7.83 -19.21 0.73
C LEU A 3 -7.91 -18.31 1.96
N GLY A 4 -8.32 -17.06 1.79
CA GLY A 4 -8.71 -16.20 2.91
C GLY A 4 -10.14 -16.50 3.31
N THR A 5 -10.38 -16.82 4.57
CA THR A 5 -11.73 -16.98 5.14
C THR A 5 -12.18 -15.68 5.82
N LEU A 6 -13.48 -15.43 5.87
CA LEU A 6 -14.11 -14.23 6.46
C LEU A 6 -13.86 -14.08 7.97
N ASP A 7 -13.34 -15.11 8.64
CA ASP A 7 -12.91 -15.08 10.04
C ASP A 7 -11.39 -14.89 10.19
N ALA A 8 -10.72 -14.40 9.14
CA ALA A 8 -9.30 -14.04 9.09
C ALA A 8 -8.35 -15.19 9.46
N ARG A 9 -8.67 -16.43 9.04
CA ARG A 9 -7.77 -17.58 9.20
C ARG A 9 -7.10 -17.90 7.87
N LEU A 10 -5.77 -17.96 7.89
CA LEU A 10 -5.01 -18.53 6.78
C LEU A 10 -4.76 -20.00 7.09
N ILE A 11 -5.20 -20.87 6.18
CA ILE A 11 -5.07 -22.31 6.31
C ILE A 11 -4.31 -22.80 5.09
N ALA A 12 -3.14 -23.41 5.28
CA ALA A 12 -2.53 -24.18 4.20
C ALA A 12 -3.18 -25.55 4.12
N LEU A 13 -3.52 -25.94 2.90
CA LEU A 13 -4.07 -27.25 2.58
C LEU A 13 -3.11 -27.99 1.65
N ASP A 14 -2.90 -29.27 1.92
CA ASP A 14 -2.27 -30.18 0.98
C ASP A 14 -3.08 -30.21 -0.33
N ALA A 15 -2.42 -30.00 -1.46
CA ALA A 15 -3.10 -29.80 -2.74
C ALA A 15 -3.75 -31.09 -3.29
N ALA A 16 -3.27 -32.27 -2.89
CA ALA A 16 -3.79 -33.56 -3.36
C ALA A 16 -4.96 -34.05 -2.51
N THR A 17 -4.97 -33.75 -1.22
CA THR A 17 -5.90 -34.32 -0.24
C THR A 17 -6.86 -33.28 0.35
N GLY A 18 -6.53 -31.99 0.27
CA GLY A 18 -7.28 -30.92 0.91
C GLY A 18 -7.15 -30.89 2.44
N ALA A 19 -6.26 -31.69 3.03
CA ALA A 19 -6.06 -31.73 4.48
C ALA A 19 -5.29 -30.49 4.97
N PRO A 20 -5.67 -29.88 6.11
CA PRO A 20 -4.90 -28.80 6.71
C PRO A 20 -3.47 -29.23 7.08
N CYS A 21 -2.50 -28.41 6.71
CA CYS A 21 -1.13 -28.55 7.17
C CYS A 21 -1.06 -28.12 8.65
N ALA A 22 -0.92 -29.08 9.55
CA ALA A 22 -0.96 -28.85 11.00
C ALA A 22 0.14 -27.89 11.51
N ASP A 23 1.26 -27.80 10.80
CA ASP A 23 2.40 -26.95 11.13
C ASP A 23 2.37 -25.59 10.42
N PHE A 24 1.26 -25.25 9.75
CA PHE A 24 1.17 -23.99 9.02
C PHE A 24 1.13 -22.79 9.97
N GLY A 25 2.06 -21.86 9.75
CA GLY A 25 2.60 -20.95 10.76
C GLY A 25 1.61 -19.99 11.41
N THR A 26 2.03 -19.50 12.58
CA THR A 26 1.43 -18.40 13.33
C THR A 26 2.33 -17.17 13.18
N GLY A 27 1.81 -15.99 12.78
CA GLY A 27 2.61 -14.75 12.75
C GLY A 27 2.40 -13.78 11.59
N GLY A 28 1.44 -14.01 10.68
CA GLY A 28 1.19 -13.11 9.54
C GLY A 28 2.10 -13.42 8.33
N ALA A 29 2.53 -12.39 7.59
CA ALA A 29 3.43 -12.49 6.44
C ALA A 29 2.93 -13.38 5.28
N ASN A 30 1.61 -13.43 5.09
CA ASN A 30 0.99 -14.20 4.03
C ASN A 30 1.09 -13.50 2.66
N VAL A 31 0.65 -14.21 1.62
CA VAL A 31 0.50 -13.65 0.27
C VAL A 31 -0.99 -13.74 -0.10
N TRP A 32 -1.74 -12.66 0.12
CA TRP A 32 -3.16 -12.59 -0.25
C TRP A 32 -3.39 -11.93 -1.62
N SER A 33 -2.41 -11.18 -2.11
CA SER A 33 -2.48 -10.41 -3.36
C SER A 33 -1.77 -11.12 -4.52
N VAL A 34 -1.62 -10.42 -5.63
CA VAL A 34 -1.14 -10.94 -6.92
C VAL A 34 0.38 -11.11 -6.91
N MET A 35 0.83 -12.33 -7.25
CA MET A 35 2.24 -12.66 -7.49
C MET A 35 2.65 -12.31 -8.93
N SER A 36 3.95 -12.20 -9.20
CA SER A 36 4.49 -12.20 -10.56
C SER A 36 5.48 -13.34 -10.76
N ALA A 37 5.69 -13.75 -12.00
CA ALA A 37 6.58 -14.86 -12.33
C ALA A 37 7.40 -14.55 -13.58
N ASP A 38 8.65 -15.04 -13.58
CA ASP A 38 9.55 -15.06 -14.73
C ASP A 38 9.87 -16.53 -15.06
N PRO A 39 9.09 -17.16 -15.96
CA PRO A 39 9.30 -18.55 -16.35
C PRO A 39 10.66 -18.82 -17.00
N GLU A 40 11.25 -17.82 -17.68
CA GLU A 40 12.56 -17.99 -18.33
C GLU A 40 13.67 -18.22 -17.31
N ARG A 41 13.49 -17.72 -16.09
CA ARG A 41 14.47 -17.81 -14.98
C ARG A 41 14.06 -18.79 -13.90
N ASP A 42 12.92 -19.46 -14.07
CA ASP A 42 12.28 -20.29 -13.04
C ASP A 42 12.11 -19.51 -11.72
N LEU A 43 11.58 -18.28 -11.78
CA LEU A 43 11.36 -17.43 -10.61
C LEU A 43 9.89 -17.06 -10.42
N VAL A 44 9.43 -17.09 -9.18
CA VAL A 44 8.15 -16.51 -8.75
C VAL A 44 8.40 -15.53 -7.61
N PHE A 45 7.75 -14.36 -7.65
CA PHE A 45 7.92 -13.26 -6.72
C PHE A 45 6.66 -13.09 -5.87
N LEU A 46 6.84 -13.26 -4.57
CA LEU A 46 5.82 -13.27 -3.55
C LEU A 46 5.89 -11.97 -2.75
N PRO A 47 4.90 -11.08 -2.88
CA PRO A 47 4.83 -9.90 -2.05
C PRO A 47 4.15 -10.29 -0.72
N THR A 48 4.95 -10.35 0.34
CA THR A 48 4.53 -10.84 1.68
C THR A 48 4.00 -9.70 2.54
N THR A 49 3.01 -10.02 3.37
CA THR A 49 2.30 -9.01 4.16
C THR A 49 2.98 -8.64 5.47
N SER A 50 2.35 -7.74 6.22
CA SER A 50 2.74 -7.38 7.57
C SER A 50 2.71 -8.60 8.52
N PRO A 51 3.55 -8.60 9.56
CA PRO A 51 3.47 -9.59 10.63
C PRO A 51 2.27 -9.29 11.53
N SER A 52 1.75 -10.34 12.14
CA SER A 52 0.63 -10.25 13.09
C SER A 52 1.13 -10.32 14.53
N PRO A 53 0.53 -9.58 15.48
CA PRO A 53 -0.51 -8.56 15.31
C PRO A 53 0.03 -7.25 14.71
N ASP A 54 -0.80 -6.51 13.97
CA ASP A 54 -0.34 -5.47 13.03
C ASP A 54 0.18 -4.20 13.72
N PHE A 55 -0.40 -3.78 14.85
CA PHE A 55 -0.14 -2.47 15.49
C PHE A 55 0.62 -2.56 16.82
N TYR A 56 0.94 -3.77 17.28
CA TYR A 56 1.79 -4.03 18.45
C TYR A 56 2.70 -5.24 18.18
N GLY A 57 4.01 -4.98 18.18
CA GLY A 57 5.10 -5.90 17.89
C GLY A 57 5.83 -6.46 19.10
N GLY A 58 5.44 -6.13 20.35
CA GLY A 58 6.12 -6.62 21.55
C GLY A 58 6.19 -8.16 21.72
N MET A 59 5.33 -8.90 21.00
CA MET A 59 5.35 -10.37 20.95
C MET A 59 6.23 -10.94 19.82
N ARG A 60 6.76 -10.07 18.95
CA ARG A 60 7.52 -10.40 17.74
C ARG A 60 8.75 -9.49 17.62
N PRO A 61 9.75 -9.62 18.52
CA PRO A 61 10.93 -8.76 18.49
C PRO A 61 11.75 -8.95 17.21
N GLY A 62 12.50 -7.91 16.83
CA GLY A 62 13.35 -7.90 15.64
C GLY A 62 12.60 -7.53 14.37
N ASP A 63 13.30 -7.57 13.23
CA ASP A 63 12.79 -7.02 11.96
C ASP A 63 11.60 -7.77 11.36
N ASN A 64 11.28 -8.96 11.88
CA ASN A 64 10.20 -9.83 11.41
C ASN A 64 10.37 -10.32 9.95
N ALA A 65 11.61 -10.43 9.47
CA ALA A 65 11.85 -10.99 8.15
C ALA A 65 11.31 -12.43 8.04
N PHE A 66 10.64 -12.83 6.95
CA PHE A 66 10.42 -12.13 5.68
C PHE A 66 9.02 -11.48 5.57
N ALA A 67 8.47 -10.86 6.61
CA ALA A 67 7.29 -10.00 6.47
C ALA A 67 7.62 -8.71 5.69
N ASN A 68 6.62 -8.05 5.09
CA ASN A 68 6.77 -6.82 4.32
C ASN A 68 7.88 -6.91 3.25
N SER A 69 7.99 -8.06 2.60
CA SER A 69 9.13 -8.39 1.73
C SER A 69 8.67 -8.86 0.36
N VAL A 70 9.47 -8.55 -0.66
CA VAL A 70 9.45 -9.33 -1.91
C VAL A 70 10.31 -10.56 -1.67
N VAL A 71 9.72 -11.75 -1.82
CA VAL A 71 10.42 -13.03 -1.70
C VAL A 71 10.45 -13.70 -3.06
N ALA A 72 11.64 -14.07 -3.55
CA ALA A 72 11.81 -14.83 -4.76
C ALA A 72 12.05 -16.31 -4.44
N LEU A 73 11.23 -17.17 -5.06
CA LEU A 73 11.36 -18.62 -4.99
C LEU A 73 11.58 -19.20 -6.40
N ARG A 74 12.15 -20.38 -6.48
CA ARG A 74 12.09 -21.22 -7.67
C ARG A 74 10.65 -21.58 -7.95
N ALA A 75 10.14 -21.24 -9.14
CA ALA A 75 8.73 -21.50 -9.47
C ALA A 75 8.42 -23.01 -9.53
N SER A 76 9.40 -23.80 -10.00
CA SER A 76 9.26 -25.25 -10.16
C SER A 76 9.39 -26.05 -8.86
N THR A 77 10.16 -25.57 -7.87
CA THR A 77 10.48 -26.33 -6.65
C THR A 77 10.03 -25.67 -5.35
N GLY A 78 9.77 -24.37 -5.35
CA GLY A 78 9.55 -23.58 -4.14
C GLY A 78 10.82 -23.27 -3.34
N GLU A 79 12.00 -23.60 -3.86
CA GLU A 79 13.28 -23.29 -3.21
C GLU A 79 13.48 -21.78 -3.07
N PHE A 80 13.90 -21.32 -1.90
CA PHE A 80 14.19 -19.91 -1.66
C PHE A 80 15.41 -19.43 -2.45
N VAL A 81 15.29 -18.26 -3.07
CA VAL A 81 16.39 -17.62 -3.83
C VAL A 81 16.88 -16.37 -3.10
N TRP A 82 16.01 -15.39 -2.89
CA TRP A 82 16.34 -14.15 -2.18
C TRP A 82 15.08 -13.52 -1.55
N GLY A 83 15.28 -12.58 -0.63
CA GLY A 83 14.20 -11.78 -0.05
C GLY A 83 14.66 -10.34 0.23
N TYR A 84 13.82 -9.37 -0.09
CA TYR A 84 14.06 -7.94 0.16
C TYR A 84 12.90 -7.33 0.95
N GLN A 85 13.18 -6.89 2.18
CA GLN A 85 12.20 -6.33 3.10
C GLN A 85 12.14 -4.81 2.99
N THR A 86 10.93 -4.27 2.82
CA THR A 86 10.67 -2.83 2.61
C THR A 86 10.29 -2.10 3.89
N VAL A 87 9.81 -2.82 4.91
CA VAL A 87 9.50 -2.28 6.24
C VAL A 87 10.03 -3.24 7.30
N ARG A 88 10.87 -2.73 8.21
CA ARG A 88 11.39 -3.46 9.37
C ARG A 88 10.41 -3.35 10.53
N HIS A 89 10.12 -4.45 11.20
CA HIS A 89 9.28 -4.47 12.41
C HIS A 89 8.02 -3.61 12.24
N ASP A 90 7.18 -3.95 11.25
CA ASP A 90 6.01 -3.15 10.89
C ASP A 90 5.05 -2.99 12.09
N LEU A 91 4.56 -1.78 12.34
CA LEU A 91 3.58 -1.42 13.37
C LEU A 91 2.39 -0.62 12.79
N TRP A 92 2.28 -0.59 11.46
CA TRP A 92 1.49 0.36 10.68
C TRP A 92 0.58 -0.31 9.64
N ASP A 93 0.61 -1.65 9.53
CA ASP A 93 -0.16 -2.36 8.49
C ASP A 93 0.24 -1.86 7.08
N TYR A 94 1.55 -1.69 6.88
CA TYR A 94 2.16 -1.38 5.58
C TYR A 94 2.51 -2.67 4.84
N ASP A 95 1.56 -3.60 4.77
CA ASP A 95 1.73 -4.85 4.03
C ASP A 95 2.05 -4.60 2.54
N LEU A 96 2.80 -5.53 1.95
CA LEU A 96 3.25 -5.43 0.58
C LEU A 96 2.19 -6.02 -0.36
N ALA A 97 1.09 -5.29 -0.56
CA ALA A 97 -0.01 -5.75 -1.42
C ALA A 97 0.21 -5.63 -2.94
N PRO A 98 0.87 -4.58 -3.49
CA PRO A 98 1.05 -4.45 -4.94
C PRO A 98 1.79 -5.63 -5.57
N GLN A 99 1.36 -6.05 -6.77
CA GLN A 99 2.09 -6.99 -7.60
C GLN A 99 3.49 -6.44 -7.91
N PRO A 100 4.57 -7.25 -7.75
CA PRO A 100 5.89 -6.86 -8.22
C PRO A 100 5.91 -6.77 -9.75
N LEU A 101 6.14 -5.57 -10.28
CA LEU A 101 6.17 -5.30 -11.73
C LEU A 101 7.49 -5.75 -12.33
N LEU A 102 7.45 -6.68 -13.30
CA LEU A 102 8.65 -7.16 -14.00
C LEU A 102 8.91 -6.33 -15.26
N PHE A 103 10.13 -5.79 -15.39
CA PHE A 103 10.55 -5.01 -16.55
C PHE A 103 12.05 -5.22 -16.87
N SER A 104 12.53 -4.60 -17.94
CA SER A 104 13.95 -4.60 -18.30
C SER A 104 14.53 -3.22 -18.03
N HIS A 105 15.43 -3.15 -17.06
CA HIS A 105 16.07 -1.91 -16.66
C HIS A 105 17.23 -1.58 -17.59
N THR A 106 17.34 -0.34 -18.03
CA THR A 106 18.42 0.14 -18.91
C THR A 106 19.00 1.42 -18.35
N VAL A 107 20.24 1.35 -17.85
CA VAL A 107 20.98 2.57 -17.45
C VAL A 107 21.82 3.10 -18.62
N ALA A 108 22.49 4.22 -18.39
CA ALA A 108 23.31 4.91 -19.38
C ALA A 108 24.45 4.05 -20.00
N ASP A 109 24.80 2.91 -19.39
CA ASP A 109 25.77 1.95 -19.94
C ASP A 109 25.20 1.10 -21.10
N GLY A 110 23.88 1.21 -21.35
CA GLY A 110 23.17 0.48 -22.41
C GLY A 110 22.90 -0.99 -22.09
N VAL A 111 23.27 -1.48 -20.90
CA VAL A 111 23.11 -2.88 -20.54
C VAL A 111 21.72 -3.12 -19.94
N GLN A 112 20.99 -4.07 -20.52
CA GLN A 112 19.70 -4.52 -20.00
C GLN A 112 19.90 -5.38 -18.75
N ARG A 113 19.24 -5.00 -17.65
CA ARG A 113 19.18 -5.79 -16.42
C ARG A 113 17.76 -6.30 -16.18
N PRO A 114 17.58 -7.57 -15.77
CA PRO A 114 16.27 -8.08 -15.41
C PRO A 114 15.83 -7.43 -14.09
N ALA A 115 14.77 -6.62 -14.14
CA ALA A 115 14.38 -5.79 -13.02
C ALA A 115 12.95 -6.05 -12.56
N LEU A 116 12.72 -5.69 -11.30
CA LEU A 116 11.43 -5.72 -10.62
C LEU A 116 11.23 -4.38 -9.92
N ALA A 117 10.06 -3.77 -10.10
CA ALA A 117 9.66 -2.58 -9.35
C ALA A 117 8.52 -2.95 -8.39
N GLN A 118 8.71 -2.66 -7.11
CA GLN A 118 7.76 -2.91 -6.04
C GLN A 118 7.23 -1.57 -5.50
N ALA A 119 6.00 -1.22 -5.89
CA ALA A 119 5.26 -0.17 -5.22
C ALA A 119 4.81 -0.64 -3.83
N THR A 120 4.50 0.29 -2.93
CA THR A 120 4.26 -0.02 -1.51
C THR A 120 3.21 0.91 -0.89
N LYS A 121 2.61 0.49 0.23
CA LYS A 121 1.70 1.32 1.04
C LYS A 121 2.38 2.52 1.70
N THR A 122 3.70 2.48 1.84
CA THR A 122 4.51 3.62 2.26
C THR A 122 4.66 4.67 1.14
N GLY A 123 4.05 4.46 -0.02
CA GLY A 123 4.18 5.34 -1.19
C GLY A 123 5.60 5.39 -1.74
N PHE A 124 6.40 4.38 -1.45
CA PHE A 124 7.74 4.18 -1.98
C PHE A 124 7.72 3.18 -3.14
N VAL A 125 8.69 3.29 -4.04
CA VAL A 125 8.95 2.28 -5.07
C VAL A 125 10.37 1.79 -4.94
N PHE A 126 10.52 0.49 -4.71
CA PHE A 126 11.83 -0.18 -4.70
C PHE A 126 12.06 -0.81 -6.06
N VAL A 127 13.16 -0.45 -6.71
CA VAL A 127 13.58 -1.06 -7.98
C VAL A 127 14.75 -1.99 -7.68
N LEU A 128 14.54 -3.28 -7.93
CA LEU A 128 15.45 -4.36 -7.57
C LEU A 128 15.87 -5.12 -8.83
N ASP A 129 17.10 -5.64 -8.82
CA ASP A 129 17.50 -6.70 -9.73
C ASP A 129 16.70 -7.95 -9.36
N ARG A 130 15.96 -8.51 -10.31
CA ARG A 130 15.01 -9.59 -10.00
C ARG A 130 15.68 -10.96 -9.85
N GLU A 131 16.95 -11.10 -10.21
CA GLU A 131 17.71 -12.34 -10.00
C GLU A 131 18.35 -12.39 -8.62
N THR A 132 18.70 -11.24 -8.06
CA THR A 132 19.48 -11.13 -6.81
C THR A 132 18.75 -10.45 -5.65
N GLY A 133 17.73 -9.62 -5.94
CA GLY A 133 17.05 -8.79 -4.96
C GLY A 133 17.80 -7.52 -4.58
N GLU A 134 18.95 -7.23 -5.19
CA GLU A 134 19.75 -6.04 -4.90
C GLU A 134 19.09 -4.77 -5.46
N PRO A 135 19.08 -3.64 -4.72
CA PRO A 135 18.55 -2.38 -5.24
C PRO A 135 19.34 -1.86 -6.45
N LEU A 136 18.62 -1.49 -7.50
CA LEU A 136 19.19 -0.85 -8.70
C LEU A 136 19.27 0.68 -8.56
N HIS A 137 18.54 1.24 -7.59
CA HIS A 137 18.63 2.64 -7.18
C HIS A 137 19.09 2.75 -5.72
N PRO A 138 19.70 3.88 -5.30
CA PRO A 138 20.08 4.07 -3.91
C PRO A 138 18.91 3.91 -2.94
N VAL A 139 19.19 3.25 -1.81
CA VAL A 139 18.29 3.09 -0.67
C VAL A 139 19.05 3.53 0.59
N GLU A 140 18.52 4.52 1.29
CA GLU A 140 19.11 5.07 2.50
C GLU A 140 18.46 4.44 3.74
N GLU A 141 19.26 3.95 4.68
CA GLU A 141 18.78 3.61 6.02
C GLU A 141 18.69 4.88 6.86
N ARG A 142 17.48 5.25 7.30
CA ARG A 142 17.25 6.46 8.11
C ARG A 142 16.70 6.10 9.47
N ALA A 143 17.16 6.82 10.49
CA ALA A 143 16.62 6.71 11.84
C ALA A 143 15.14 7.11 11.87
N VAL A 144 14.33 6.35 12.61
CA VAL A 144 12.89 6.58 12.75
C VAL A 144 12.49 6.69 14.23
N PRO A 145 11.34 7.31 14.55
CA PRO A 145 10.88 7.44 15.93
C PRO A 145 10.75 6.08 16.64
N GLN A 146 11.04 6.06 17.93
CA GLN A 146 10.98 4.85 18.75
C GLN A 146 9.66 4.78 19.51
N SER A 147 9.24 3.57 19.89
CA SER A 147 8.01 3.38 20.65
C SER A 147 8.24 3.71 22.13
N ASP A 148 7.24 4.33 22.75
CA ASP A 148 7.10 4.56 24.18
C ASP A 148 6.09 3.59 24.83
N VAL A 149 5.48 2.71 24.04
CA VAL A 149 4.51 1.72 24.53
C VAL A 149 5.24 0.63 25.29
N PRO A 150 4.84 0.29 26.53
CA PRO A 150 5.45 -0.78 27.30
C PRO A 150 5.53 -2.12 26.56
N GLY A 151 6.73 -2.69 26.53
CA GLY A 151 7.02 -3.97 25.86
C GLY A 151 7.19 -3.87 24.35
N GLU A 152 7.02 -2.70 23.74
CA GLU A 152 7.25 -2.49 22.31
C GLU A 152 8.70 -2.12 22.00
N GLN A 153 9.23 -2.62 20.88
CA GLN A 153 10.55 -2.26 20.36
C GLN A 153 10.49 -2.01 18.85
N ALA A 154 10.17 -0.77 18.48
CA ALA A 154 10.19 -0.32 17.09
C ALA A 154 11.60 -0.47 16.47
N ALA A 155 11.64 -0.64 15.14
CA ALA A 155 12.90 -0.65 14.40
C ALA A 155 13.68 0.67 14.58
N ARG A 156 15.01 0.59 14.60
CA ARG A 156 15.87 1.78 14.74
C ARG A 156 15.97 2.58 13.45
N THR A 157 15.98 1.89 12.32
CA THR A 157 16.04 2.49 10.98
C THR A 157 15.01 1.85 10.07
N GLN A 158 14.68 2.56 8.99
CA GLN A 158 13.88 2.05 7.87
C GLN A 158 14.59 2.36 6.54
N PRO A 159 14.35 1.56 5.49
CA PRO A 159 14.87 1.81 4.17
C PRO A 159 14.04 2.87 3.42
N PHE A 160 14.71 3.89 2.88
CA PHE A 160 14.12 4.95 2.05
C PHE A 160 14.72 4.89 0.64
N PRO A 161 13.97 4.43 -0.37
CA PRO A 161 14.47 4.37 -1.73
C PRO A 161 14.49 5.75 -2.39
N LYS A 162 15.22 5.89 -3.49
CA LYS A 162 15.22 7.09 -4.33
C LYS A 162 13.80 7.52 -4.73
N LEU A 163 12.97 6.59 -5.20
CA LEU A 163 11.60 6.84 -5.65
C LEU A 163 10.63 6.90 -4.47
N ARG A 164 10.22 8.11 -4.10
CA ARG A 164 9.23 8.40 -3.06
C ARG A 164 8.09 9.20 -3.69
N LEU A 165 6.93 8.58 -3.80
CA LEU A 165 5.79 9.10 -4.54
C LEU A 165 4.96 10.10 -3.74
N HIS A 166 5.41 10.50 -2.56
CA HIS A 166 4.83 11.60 -1.79
C HIS A 166 5.83 12.09 -0.74
N ALA A 167 5.58 13.28 -0.20
CA ALA A 167 6.41 13.87 0.85
C ALA A 167 6.11 13.19 2.21
N THR A 168 6.75 12.05 2.47
CA THR A 168 6.62 11.26 3.70
C THR A 168 7.19 11.91 4.96
N ASP A 169 8.05 12.92 4.77
CA ASP A 169 8.83 13.56 5.84
C ASP A 169 8.36 15.00 6.13
N ALA A 170 7.27 15.46 5.50
CA ALA A 170 6.81 16.84 5.60
C ALA A 170 6.42 17.19 7.05
N ARG A 171 7.11 18.18 7.63
CA ARG A 171 6.78 18.76 8.93
C ARG A 171 6.84 20.29 8.86
N PRO A 172 5.81 21.00 9.33
CA PRO A 172 4.51 20.48 9.79
C PRO A 172 3.71 19.83 8.64
N LEU A 173 2.74 18.98 8.98
CA LEU A 173 1.78 18.48 7.99
C LEU A 173 0.90 19.63 7.46
N PRO A 174 0.50 19.59 6.17
CA PRO A 174 -0.26 20.66 5.56
C PRO A 174 -1.74 20.54 5.97
N PHE A 175 -2.09 21.01 7.16
CA PHE A 175 -3.50 21.08 7.57
C PHE A 175 -4.25 22.12 6.75
N TRP A 176 -5.44 21.77 6.28
CA TRP A 176 -6.33 22.65 5.54
C TRP A 176 -7.72 22.61 6.12
N TYR A 177 -8.42 23.75 6.08
CA TYR A 177 -9.77 23.88 6.63
C TYR A 177 -10.69 24.58 5.65
N PHE A 178 -11.79 23.91 5.32
CA PHE A 178 -12.84 24.43 4.44
C PHE A 178 -13.60 25.61 5.09
N ASN A 179 -13.88 25.51 6.38
CA ASN A 179 -14.58 26.52 7.17
C ASN A 179 -14.24 26.36 8.67
N ALA A 180 -14.81 27.22 9.53
CA ALA A 180 -14.54 27.20 10.97
C ALA A 180 -15.01 25.91 11.67
N GLU A 181 -16.12 25.32 11.21
CA GLU A 181 -16.63 24.05 11.75
C GLU A 181 -15.67 22.90 11.44
N HIS A 182 -15.22 22.79 10.18
CA HIS A 182 -14.26 21.80 9.75
C HIS A 182 -12.93 21.95 10.50
N ARG A 183 -12.47 23.19 10.72
CA ARG A 183 -11.32 23.46 11.56
C ARG A 183 -11.48 22.92 12.98
N ALA A 184 -12.55 23.30 13.67
CA ALA A 184 -12.80 22.86 15.03
C ALA A 184 -12.94 21.33 15.14
N ALA A 185 -13.54 20.68 14.14
CA ALA A 185 -13.62 19.24 14.05
C ALA A 185 -12.23 18.60 13.89
N CYS A 186 -11.41 19.08 12.94
CA CYS A 186 -10.06 18.57 12.73
C CYS A 186 -9.15 18.76 13.94
N GLU A 187 -9.18 19.93 14.58
CA GLU A 187 -8.44 20.21 15.82
C GLU A 187 -8.84 19.25 16.95
N ARG A 188 -10.13 18.89 17.05
CA ARG A 188 -10.61 17.87 18.00
C ARG A 188 -10.14 16.47 17.64
N LEU A 189 -10.20 16.09 16.36
CA LEU A 189 -9.82 14.75 15.90
C LEU A 189 -8.32 14.48 16.09
N THR A 190 -7.48 15.50 15.97
CA THR A 190 -6.02 15.42 16.15
C THR A 190 -5.54 15.87 17.53
N ALA A 191 -6.45 16.16 18.46
CA ALA A 191 -6.07 16.59 19.80
C ALA A 191 -5.24 15.52 20.51
N GLY A 192 -4.00 15.86 20.86
CA GLY A 192 -3.08 15.00 21.61
C GLY A 192 -2.45 13.86 20.82
N VAL A 193 -2.66 13.78 19.50
CA VAL A 193 -2.04 12.72 18.68
C VAL A 193 -0.58 13.04 18.38
N ARG A 194 0.25 12.01 18.34
CA ARG A 194 1.67 12.09 18.00
C ARG A 194 1.88 12.03 16.48
N TYR A 195 2.76 12.88 15.95
CA TYR A 195 3.29 12.75 14.60
C TYR A 195 4.75 13.19 14.54
N GLU A 196 5.62 12.22 14.32
CA GLU A 196 7.06 12.38 14.16
C GLU A 196 7.51 11.76 12.82
N GLY A 197 6.69 11.85 11.77
CA GLY A 197 6.92 11.28 10.45
C GLY A 197 6.17 9.97 10.21
N MET A 198 6.25 9.42 9.00
CA MET A 198 5.45 8.26 8.57
C MET A 198 5.61 7.01 9.45
N PHE A 199 6.80 6.80 10.02
CA PHE A 199 7.11 5.68 10.90
C PHE A 199 7.01 6.04 12.38
N THR A 200 6.10 6.95 12.74
CA THR A 200 5.75 7.18 14.15
C THR A 200 4.99 5.96 14.66
N PRO A 201 5.47 5.23 15.68
CA PRO A 201 4.75 4.06 16.19
C PRO A 201 3.37 4.43 16.75
N PRO A 202 2.38 3.51 16.72
CA PRO A 202 1.16 3.64 17.52
C PRO A 202 1.47 3.92 19.00
N SER A 203 0.62 4.70 19.66
CA SER A 203 0.79 5.11 21.07
C SER A 203 -0.51 4.99 21.87
N LEU A 204 -0.41 5.21 23.19
CA LEU A 204 -1.56 5.22 24.10
C LEU A 204 -2.33 6.55 24.09
N GLU A 205 -1.76 7.60 23.53
CA GLU A 205 -2.38 8.91 23.34
C GLU A 205 -3.08 8.98 21.98
N GLY A 206 -2.50 8.31 20.98
CA GLY A 206 -2.93 8.27 19.58
C GLY A 206 -1.80 8.74 18.67
N THR A 207 -1.74 8.20 17.46
CA THR A 207 -0.72 8.51 16.46
C THR A 207 -1.41 8.84 15.14
N LEU A 208 -0.96 9.90 14.48
CA LEU A 208 -1.33 10.19 13.11
C LEU A 208 -0.38 9.42 12.20
N MET A 209 -0.94 8.62 11.28
CA MET A 209 -0.22 7.89 10.25
C MET A 209 -0.43 8.58 8.91
N TYR A 210 0.66 8.95 8.24
CA TYR A 210 0.62 9.59 6.92
C TYR A 210 1.80 9.09 6.07
N PRO A 211 1.54 8.26 5.03
CA PRO A 211 0.21 7.83 4.60
C PRO A 211 -0.41 6.87 5.64
N GLY A 212 -1.73 6.76 5.66
CA GLY A 212 -2.46 5.79 6.47
C GLY A 212 -2.20 4.34 6.02
N ASN A 213 -2.73 3.37 6.75
CA ASN A 213 -2.54 1.93 6.44
C ASN A 213 -3.17 1.51 5.10
N ALA A 214 -4.12 2.29 4.56
CA ALA A 214 -4.69 2.06 3.23
C ALA A 214 -3.98 2.86 2.12
N GLY A 215 -3.06 3.75 2.50
CA GLY A 215 -2.40 4.70 1.61
C GLY A 215 -1.23 4.11 0.82
N GLY A 216 -0.46 4.97 0.18
CA GLY A 216 0.52 4.62 -0.84
C GLY A 216 -0.13 3.92 -2.03
N THR A 217 0.52 2.91 -2.56
CA THR A 217 -0.07 1.98 -3.53
C THR A 217 -0.52 0.73 -2.76
N ASN A 218 -1.84 0.50 -2.75
CA ASN A 218 -2.46 -0.66 -2.09
C ASN A 218 -2.51 -1.86 -3.06
N TRP A 219 -3.62 -2.61 -3.22
CA TRP A 219 -3.63 -3.79 -4.11
C TRP A 219 -3.59 -3.47 -5.62
N GLY A 220 -3.74 -2.20 -6.01
CA GLY A 220 -3.86 -1.79 -7.41
C GLY A 220 -2.69 -2.15 -8.32
N SER A 221 -1.47 -2.27 -7.79
CA SER A 221 -0.26 -2.54 -8.59
C SER A 221 0.07 -1.43 -9.60
N MET A 222 1.12 -1.63 -10.40
CA MET A 222 1.57 -0.68 -11.44
C MET A 222 1.27 -1.20 -12.85
N ALA A 223 1.06 -0.28 -13.79
CA ALA A 223 1.08 -0.56 -15.21
C ALA A 223 2.41 -0.11 -15.81
N TYR A 224 2.86 -0.74 -16.91
CA TYR A 224 4.09 -0.37 -17.57
C TYR A 224 3.93 -0.44 -19.08
N ASP A 225 4.25 0.65 -19.77
CA ASP A 225 4.33 0.67 -21.22
C ASP A 225 5.77 0.40 -21.66
N ARG A 226 5.98 -0.72 -22.36
CA ARG A 226 7.30 -1.14 -22.83
C ARG A 226 7.84 -0.26 -23.95
N ALA A 227 6.95 0.36 -24.74
CA ALA A 227 7.36 1.18 -25.88
C ALA A 227 7.92 2.52 -25.40
N SER A 228 7.20 3.22 -24.52
CA SER A 228 7.68 4.46 -23.92
C SER A 228 8.60 4.27 -22.70
N ARG A 229 8.67 3.06 -22.14
CA ARG A 229 9.39 2.71 -20.91
C ARG A 229 8.88 3.44 -19.66
N ILE A 230 7.60 3.78 -19.64
CA ILE A 230 6.98 4.53 -18.54
C ILE A 230 6.17 3.59 -17.64
N GLY A 231 6.42 3.68 -16.34
CA GLY A 231 5.57 3.07 -15.31
C GLY A 231 4.46 4.02 -14.87
N TYR A 232 3.27 3.49 -14.60
CA TYR A 232 2.12 4.26 -14.11
C TYR A 232 1.59 3.62 -12.84
N VAL A 233 1.32 4.45 -11.83
CA VAL A 233 0.87 3.98 -10.52
C VAL A 233 -0.12 4.94 -9.90
N ALA A 234 -1.15 4.39 -9.26
CA ALA A 234 -2.07 5.16 -8.44
C ALA A 234 -1.56 5.17 -6.99
N VAL A 235 -1.61 6.35 -6.37
CA VAL A 235 -1.14 6.57 -5.00
C VAL A 235 -2.26 7.23 -4.20
N SER A 236 -2.60 6.68 -3.05
CA SER A 236 -3.48 7.32 -2.06
C SER A 236 -2.67 7.87 -0.89
N ARG A 237 -3.08 9.01 -0.35
CA ARG A 237 -2.42 9.74 0.74
C ARG A 237 -3.45 10.11 1.80
N LEU A 238 -4.29 9.16 2.19
CA LEU A 238 -5.24 9.41 3.26
C LEU A 238 -4.55 9.26 4.62
N PRO A 239 -4.66 10.26 5.51
CA PRO A 239 -4.19 10.14 6.89
C PRO A 239 -5.11 9.28 7.75
N THR A 240 -4.54 8.44 8.60
CA THR A 240 -5.29 7.64 9.58
C THR A 240 -4.86 8.02 10.99
N ILE A 241 -5.80 8.15 11.93
CA ILE A 241 -5.49 8.17 13.36
C ILE A 241 -5.57 6.74 13.89
N VAL A 242 -4.54 6.29 14.58
CA VAL A 242 -4.49 4.99 15.29
C VAL A 242 -4.23 5.20 16.77
N LYS A 243 -4.81 4.39 17.64
CA LYS A 243 -4.56 4.41 19.07
C LYS A 243 -4.53 2.99 19.64
N LEU A 244 -3.51 2.69 20.44
CA LEU A 244 -3.50 1.49 21.26
C LEU A 244 -4.33 1.71 22.52
N ILE A 245 -5.18 0.75 22.84
CA ILE A 245 -6.07 0.79 23.99
C ILE A 245 -5.68 -0.35 24.93
N PRO A 246 -5.32 -0.08 26.20
CA PRO A 246 -5.03 -1.14 27.16
C PRO A 246 -6.13 -2.20 27.21
N ARG A 247 -5.75 -3.48 27.29
CA ARG A 247 -6.65 -4.64 27.17
C ARG A 247 -7.86 -4.55 28.10
N GLU A 248 -7.65 -4.09 29.33
CA GLU A 248 -8.70 -3.95 30.34
C GLU A 248 -9.75 -2.89 29.99
N GLN A 249 -9.40 -1.93 29.12
CA GLN A 249 -10.26 -0.83 28.67
C GLN A 249 -10.89 -1.11 27.30
N PHE A 250 -10.29 -2.00 26.50
CA PHE A 250 -10.65 -2.22 25.10
C PHE A 250 -12.14 -2.55 24.90
N ARG A 251 -12.70 -3.49 25.68
CA ARG A 251 -14.12 -3.89 25.52
C ARG A 251 -15.09 -2.74 25.76
N ALA A 252 -14.77 -1.83 26.67
CA ALA A 252 -15.61 -0.65 26.91
C ALA A 252 -15.48 0.34 25.74
N ALA A 253 -14.26 0.62 25.29
CA ALA A 253 -13.99 1.50 24.15
C ALA A 253 -14.65 0.97 22.85
N ALA A 254 -14.52 -0.32 22.56
CA ALA A 254 -15.12 -0.95 21.38
C ALA A 254 -16.65 -0.86 21.39
N ARG A 255 -17.31 -0.98 22.56
CA ARG A 255 -18.77 -0.75 22.69
C ARG A 255 -19.16 0.70 22.45
N GLN A 256 -18.31 1.65 22.84
CA GLN A 256 -18.52 3.06 22.53
C GLN A 256 -18.36 3.33 21.03
N GLY A 257 -17.49 2.59 20.34
CA GLY A 257 -17.35 2.59 18.88
C GLY A 257 -16.78 3.89 18.30
N THR A 258 -16.20 4.75 19.15
CA THR A 258 -15.65 6.04 18.72
C THR A 258 -14.26 6.28 19.29
N LEU A 259 -13.44 7.02 18.54
CA LEU A 259 -12.15 7.54 18.95
C LEU A 259 -12.11 9.04 18.61
N ASN A 260 -11.75 9.88 19.57
CA ASN A 260 -11.76 11.35 19.44
C ASN A 260 -13.11 11.92 18.94
N GLY A 261 -14.20 11.18 19.16
CA GLY A 261 -15.55 11.52 18.70
C GLY A 261 -15.79 11.31 17.20
N ALA A 262 -14.95 10.54 16.51
CA ALA A 262 -15.25 9.94 15.21
C ALA A 262 -15.57 8.45 15.37
N ARG A 263 -16.39 7.90 14.47
CA ARG A 263 -16.61 6.44 14.40
C ARG A 263 -15.27 5.78 14.05
N ALA A 264 -14.88 4.78 14.82
CA ALA A 264 -13.58 4.13 14.67
C ALA A 264 -13.73 2.61 14.55
N GLN A 265 -12.90 2.02 13.70
CA GLN A 265 -12.70 0.57 13.67
C GLN A 265 -11.96 0.18 14.95
N HIS A 266 -12.41 -0.90 15.61
CA HIS A 266 -11.76 -1.46 16.78
C HIS A 266 -11.38 -2.91 16.50
N THR A 267 -10.14 -3.28 16.84
CA THR A 267 -9.59 -4.62 16.60
C THR A 267 -8.94 -5.12 17.88
N GLU A 268 -9.22 -6.38 18.25
CA GLU A 268 -8.78 -6.94 19.54
C GLU A 268 -7.26 -7.06 19.65
N GLN A 269 -6.52 -7.32 18.57
CA GLN A 269 -5.10 -7.72 18.62
C GLN A 269 -4.87 -8.85 19.64
N ASP A 270 -5.54 -9.99 19.43
CA ASP A 270 -5.60 -11.11 20.38
C ASP A 270 -4.22 -11.55 20.88
N GLY A 271 -4.15 -11.90 22.17
CA GLY A 271 -2.92 -12.33 22.82
C GLY A 271 -1.98 -11.19 23.26
N THR A 272 -2.27 -9.94 22.91
CA THR A 272 -1.45 -8.79 23.31
C THR A 272 -2.04 -8.00 24.49
N PRO A 273 -1.23 -7.17 25.18
CA PRO A 273 -1.71 -6.27 26.24
C PRO A 273 -2.62 -5.13 25.76
N TYR A 274 -2.87 -5.00 24.45
CA TYR A 274 -3.58 -3.88 23.85
C TYR A 274 -4.62 -4.36 22.84
N GLY A 275 -5.72 -3.62 22.69
CA GLY A 275 -6.45 -3.57 21.44
C GLY A 275 -6.06 -2.32 20.65
N MET A 276 -6.65 -2.12 19.48
CA MET A 276 -6.42 -0.96 18.63
C MET A 276 -7.74 -0.32 18.21
N ALA A 277 -7.77 1.01 18.13
CA ALA A 277 -8.81 1.75 17.43
C ALA A 277 -8.21 2.66 16.35
N ARG A 278 -8.84 2.73 15.17
CA ARG A 278 -8.43 3.64 14.09
C ARG A 278 -9.57 4.26 13.30
N PHE A 279 -9.33 5.41 12.70
CA PHE A 279 -10.24 6.05 11.74
C PHE A 279 -9.46 6.90 10.73
N GLU A 280 -9.95 6.99 9.50
CA GLU A 280 -9.41 7.94 8.52
C GLU A 280 -9.73 9.37 8.96
N LEU A 281 -8.74 10.27 8.92
CA LEU A 281 -8.83 11.65 9.40
C LEU A 281 -9.61 12.52 8.40
N LEU A 282 -10.90 12.22 8.31
CA LEU A 282 -11.91 12.89 7.52
C LEU A 282 -13.03 13.42 8.44
N HIS A 283 -13.59 14.57 8.11
CA HIS A 283 -14.80 15.10 8.73
C HIS A 283 -15.85 15.38 7.64
N ASN A 284 -17.01 14.71 7.72
CA ASN A 284 -18.08 14.79 6.72
C ASN A 284 -17.60 14.56 5.28
N GLY A 285 -16.64 13.64 5.10
CA GLY A 285 -16.05 13.31 3.80
C GLY A 285 -14.93 14.24 3.33
N LEU A 286 -14.63 15.32 4.05
CA LEU A 286 -13.51 16.22 3.77
C LEU A 286 -12.29 15.85 4.61
N SER A 287 -11.10 15.85 4.01
CA SER A 287 -9.85 15.60 4.74
C SER A 287 -9.41 16.82 5.56
N CYS A 288 -8.81 16.55 6.71
CA CYS A 288 -8.12 17.58 7.50
C CYS A 288 -6.75 17.97 6.94
N LEU A 289 -6.21 17.19 6.00
CA LEU A 289 -4.97 17.52 5.31
C LEU A 289 -5.27 18.05 3.90
N GLU A 290 -4.48 19.02 3.47
CA GLU A 290 -4.43 19.50 2.10
C GLU A 290 -4.09 18.33 1.16
N GLY A 291 -4.74 18.30 0.00
CA GLY A 291 -4.49 17.25 -0.98
C GLY A 291 -3.24 17.52 -1.85
N PRO A 292 -3.08 16.77 -2.96
CA PRO A 292 -4.00 15.74 -3.42
C PRO A 292 -3.93 14.46 -2.59
N TRP A 293 -5.08 13.94 -2.17
CA TRP A 293 -5.30 12.70 -1.42
C TRP A 293 -5.18 11.45 -2.27
N SER A 294 -5.25 11.59 -3.59
CA SER A 294 -4.79 10.56 -4.50
C SER A 294 -4.32 11.14 -5.82
N THR A 295 -3.35 10.45 -6.42
CA THR A 295 -2.78 10.85 -7.71
C THR A 295 -2.46 9.66 -8.60
N LEU A 296 -2.49 9.93 -9.90
CA LEU A 296 -1.85 9.09 -10.92
C LEU A 296 -0.45 9.64 -11.15
N VAL A 297 0.55 8.78 -11.07
CA VAL A 297 1.95 9.14 -11.20
C VAL A 297 2.56 8.36 -12.36
N ALA A 298 3.27 9.06 -13.24
CA ALA A 298 4.15 8.45 -14.23
C ALA A 298 5.60 8.46 -13.77
N LEU A 299 6.29 7.35 -13.99
CA LEU A 299 7.62 7.08 -13.49
C LEU A 299 8.55 6.66 -14.62
N ASP A 300 9.75 7.20 -14.61
CA ASP A 300 10.89 6.60 -15.25
C ASP A 300 11.57 5.68 -14.21
N LEU A 301 11.36 4.37 -14.38
CA LEU A 301 11.93 3.35 -13.48
C LEU A 301 13.43 3.15 -13.72
N ASP A 302 13.95 3.55 -14.87
CA ASP A 302 15.37 3.45 -15.22
C ASP A 302 16.19 4.55 -14.56
N LEU A 303 15.66 5.77 -14.54
CA LEU A 303 16.28 6.90 -13.88
C LEU A 303 15.89 7.01 -12.41
N GLY A 304 14.79 6.36 -12.01
CA GLY A 304 14.24 6.49 -10.66
C GLY A 304 13.66 7.88 -10.43
N GLU A 305 12.90 8.38 -11.40
CA GLU A 305 12.36 9.74 -11.43
C GLU A 305 10.84 9.76 -11.66
N VAL A 306 10.18 10.78 -11.09
CA VAL A 306 8.77 11.09 -11.38
C VAL A 306 8.72 11.98 -12.61
N LEU A 307 8.01 11.52 -13.64
CA LEU A 307 7.83 12.27 -14.91
C LEU A 307 6.72 13.31 -14.78
N TRP A 308 5.58 12.88 -14.25
CA TRP A 308 4.45 13.75 -13.95
C TRP A 308 3.56 13.13 -12.88
N GLU A 309 2.76 13.99 -12.27
CA GLU A 309 1.76 13.63 -11.27
C GLU A 309 0.46 14.42 -11.52
N ARG A 310 -0.69 13.74 -11.40
CA ARG A 310 -2.02 14.35 -11.56
C ARG A 310 -2.99 13.88 -10.47
N PRO A 311 -3.82 14.78 -9.90
CA PRO A 311 -4.96 14.38 -9.08
C PRO A 311 -5.84 13.34 -9.78
N LEU A 312 -6.31 12.35 -9.02
CA LEU A 312 -7.07 11.23 -9.54
C LEU A 312 -8.50 11.28 -8.97
N GLY A 313 -9.48 11.65 -9.80
CA GLY A 313 -10.88 11.86 -9.42
C GLY A 313 -11.44 13.21 -9.88
N THR A 314 -12.67 13.53 -9.46
CA THR A 314 -13.39 14.77 -9.83
C THR A 314 -12.91 16.04 -9.13
N SER A 315 -12.23 15.93 -7.98
CA SER A 315 -11.72 17.09 -7.25
C SER A 315 -10.27 17.39 -7.64
N GLU A 316 -9.85 18.65 -7.52
CA GLU A 316 -8.44 19.05 -7.64
C GLU A 316 -7.53 18.34 -6.61
N TRP A 317 -8.13 17.73 -5.58
CA TRP A 317 -7.47 16.99 -4.52
C TRP A 317 -7.53 15.47 -4.73
N GLY A 318 -8.17 14.95 -5.77
CA GLY A 318 -8.37 13.53 -5.99
C GLY A 318 -9.35 12.86 -5.01
N SER A 319 -9.45 11.53 -5.07
CA SER A 319 -10.34 10.69 -4.26
C SER A 319 -9.68 9.34 -3.89
N PHE A 320 -10.05 8.72 -2.77
CA PHE A 320 -9.53 7.40 -2.38
C PHE A 320 -9.45 6.43 -3.55
N THR A 321 -8.29 5.81 -3.72
CA THR A 321 -8.02 4.89 -4.82
C THR A 321 -7.35 3.62 -4.32
N SER A 322 -7.71 2.51 -4.96
CA SER A 322 -7.32 1.19 -4.49
C SER A 322 -7.01 0.20 -5.61
N GLY A 323 -7.61 0.37 -6.79
CA GLY A 323 -7.33 -0.39 -8.00
C GLY A 323 -6.21 0.23 -8.84
N GLY A 324 -5.63 -0.59 -9.72
CA GLY A 324 -4.51 -0.20 -10.54
C GLY A 324 -4.89 0.50 -11.82
N PRO A 325 -3.94 1.20 -12.44
CA PRO A 325 -4.06 1.58 -13.84
C PRO A 325 -3.86 0.37 -14.77
N MET A 326 -4.33 0.51 -16.00
CA MET A 326 -3.93 -0.29 -17.16
C MET A 326 -3.41 0.66 -18.23
N VAL A 327 -2.37 0.29 -18.98
CA VAL A 327 -1.89 1.10 -20.11
C VAL A 327 -1.93 0.31 -21.41
N THR A 328 -2.31 0.97 -22.51
CA THR A 328 -2.26 0.41 -23.86
C THR A 328 -1.00 0.83 -24.61
N GLU A 329 -0.63 0.11 -25.67
CA GLU A 329 0.47 0.47 -26.57
C GLU A 329 0.27 1.84 -27.23
N GLY A 330 -0.98 2.30 -27.35
CA GLY A 330 -1.31 3.65 -27.83
C GLY A 330 -1.05 4.76 -26.80
N GLY A 331 -0.50 4.44 -25.62
CA GLY A 331 -0.19 5.41 -24.58
C GLY A 331 -1.41 5.93 -23.82
N VAL A 332 -2.52 5.18 -23.80
CA VAL A 332 -3.71 5.54 -23.00
C VAL A 332 -3.70 4.77 -21.69
N VAL A 333 -3.74 5.50 -20.57
CA VAL A 333 -3.78 4.96 -19.22
C VAL A 333 -5.22 4.96 -18.70
N PHE A 334 -5.77 3.80 -18.44
CA PHE A 334 -7.12 3.61 -17.90
C PHE A 334 -7.08 3.48 -16.39
N GLN A 335 -7.98 4.17 -15.70
CA GLN A 335 -8.18 4.04 -14.26
C GLN A 335 -9.68 4.18 -13.95
N ALA A 336 -10.16 3.34 -13.04
CA ALA A 336 -11.57 3.28 -12.67
C ALA A 336 -11.81 3.40 -11.16
N SER A 337 -10.74 3.30 -10.36
CA SER A 337 -10.84 3.12 -8.91
C SER A 337 -10.83 4.41 -8.12
N THR A 338 -11.68 5.33 -8.52
CA THR A 338 -12.00 6.57 -7.80
C THR A 338 -13.38 6.45 -7.15
N SER A 339 -13.58 7.11 -6.01
CA SER A 339 -14.89 7.09 -5.31
C SER A 339 -16.03 7.81 -6.06
N ASP A 340 -15.77 8.37 -7.23
CA ASP A 340 -16.75 9.08 -8.06
C ASP A 340 -17.36 8.22 -9.16
N HIS A 341 -17.07 6.91 -9.14
CA HIS A 341 -17.69 5.90 -10.01
C HIS A 341 -17.43 6.14 -11.50
N MET A 342 -16.21 6.54 -11.87
CA MET A 342 -15.88 6.81 -13.27
C MET A 342 -14.77 5.90 -13.77
N LEU A 343 -14.92 5.37 -14.99
CA LEU A 343 -13.81 4.89 -15.81
C LEU A 343 -13.26 6.06 -16.61
N ARG A 344 -11.95 6.31 -16.50
CA ARG A 344 -11.24 7.39 -17.17
C ARG A 344 -10.12 6.87 -18.04
N GLY A 345 -9.88 7.56 -19.14
CA GLY A 345 -8.69 7.41 -19.97
C GLY A 345 -7.83 8.66 -19.88
N TYR A 346 -6.55 8.49 -19.58
CA TYR A 346 -5.55 9.55 -19.48
C TYR A 346 -4.48 9.39 -20.57
N SER A 347 -3.92 10.49 -21.02
CA SER A 347 -2.69 10.51 -21.82
C SER A 347 -1.52 10.06 -20.97
N GLY A 348 -0.81 9.01 -21.39
CA GLY A 348 0.41 8.55 -20.72
C GLY A 348 1.55 9.56 -20.78
N ALA A 349 1.55 10.45 -21.78
CA ALA A 349 2.62 11.43 -21.97
C ALA A 349 2.62 12.56 -20.91
N ASP A 350 1.44 13.01 -20.48
CA ASP A 350 1.31 14.20 -19.62
C ASP A 350 0.22 14.11 -18.54
N GLY A 351 -0.48 12.98 -18.47
CA GLY A 351 -1.56 12.70 -17.53
C GLY A 351 -2.85 13.47 -17.79
N SER A 352 -3.00 14.13 -18.94
CA SER A 352 -4.25 14.83 -19.28
C SER A 352 -5.41 13.84 -19.45
N GLU A 353 -6.60 14.19 -18.93
CA GLU A 353 -7.80 13.38 -19.12
C GLU A 353 -8.25 13.47 -20.59
N LEU A 354 -8.34 12.33 -21.26
CA LEU A 354 -8.79 12.22 -22.64
C LEU A 354 -10.31 12.07 -22.71
N TRP A 355 -10.88 11.31 -21.77
CA TRP A 355 -12.32 11.09 -21.63
C TRP A 355 -12.63 10.43 -20.27
N ALA A 356 -13.90 10.54 -19.88
CA ALA A 356 -14.46 9.84 -18.72
C ALA A 356 -15.84 9.25 -19.05
N ARG A 357 -16.20 8.16 -18.36
CA ARG A 357 -17.49 7.49 -18.43
C ARG A 357 -17.93 7.06 -17.04
N GLU A 358 -19.18 7.36 -16.71
CA GLU A 358 -19.81 6.92 -15.47
C GLU A 358 -20.02 5.40 -15.48
N LEU A 359 -19.75 4.78 -14.34
CA LEU A 359 -19.98 3.37 -14.04
C LEU A 359 -21.22 3.25 -13.15
N PRO A 360 -21.92 2.11 -13.20
CA PRO A 360 -23.12 1.90 -12.38
C PRO A 360 -22.83 1.81 -10.87
N ALA A 361 -21.56 1.63 -10.47
CA ALA A 361 -21.07 1.57 -9.09
C ALA A 361 -19.57 1.93 -9.07
N GLY A 362 -18.98 2.10 -7.87
CA GLY A 362 -17.54 2.25 -7.72
C GLY A 362 -16.79 1.02 -8.22
N ALA A 363 -15.65 1.22 -8.90
CA ALA A 363 -14.77 0.11 -9.25
C ALA A 363 -13.60 0.05 -8.26
N HIS A 364 -13.28 -1.14 -7.77
CA HIS A 364 -12.09 -1.37 -6.93
C HIS A 364 -11.05 -2.27 -7.62
N ALA A 365 -11.36 -2.68 -8.86
CA ALA A 365 -10.52 -3.55 -9.68
C ALA A 365 -9.70 -2.75 -10.71
N THR A 366 -8.57 -3.31 -11.10
CA THR A 366 -7.78 -2.84 -12.23
C THR A 366 -8.53 -3.13 -13.54
N PRO A 367 -8.71 -2.16 -14.46
CA PRO A 367 -9.29 -2.41 -15.77
C PRO A 367 -8.48 -3.45 -16.56
N MET A 368 -9.15 -4.20 -17.44
CA MET A 368 -8.51 -5.13 -18.36
C MET A 368 -8.89 -4.84 -19.81
N GLY A 369 -7.96 -5.13 -20.72
CA GLY A 369 -8.15 -5.01 -22.17
C GLY A 369 -8.14 -6.38 -22.84
N TYR A 370 -9.02 -6.59 -23.81
CA TYR A 370 -8.99 -7.79 -24.67
C TYR A 370 -9.55 -7.50 -26.06
N ARG A 371 -9.23 -8.37 -27.02
CA ARG A 371 -9.75 -8.32 -28.39
C ARG A 371 -10.74 -9.45 -28.64
N HIS A 372 -11.89 -9.12 -29.22
CA HIS A 372 -12.90 -10.10 -29.62
C HIS A 372 -13.61 -9.65 -30.90
N GLY A 373 -13.79 -10.55 -31.87
CA GLY A 373 -14.50 -10.22 -33.12
C GLY A 373 -13.90 -9.04 -33.92
N GLY A 374 -12.58 -8.82 -33.82
CA GLY A 374 -11.91 -7.69 -34.48
C GLY A 374 -12.03 -6.34 -33.79
N MET A 375 -12.66 -6.28 -32.61
CA MET A 375 -12.79 -5.06 -31.79
C MET A 375 -11.99 -5.18 -30.49
N ASP A 376 -11.44 -4.05 -30.05
CA ASP A 376 -10.78 -3.90 -28.76
C ASP A 376 -11.79 -3.47 -27.69
N TYR A 377 -11.73 -4.13 -26.54
CA TYR A 377 -12.60 -3.90 -25.40
C TYR A 377 -11.77 -3.55 -24.18
N VAL A 378 -12.29 -2.61 -23.38
CA VAL A 378 -11.83 -2.38 -22.02
C VAL A 378 -12.99 -2.70 -21.09
N VAL A 379 -12.72 -3.51 -20.07
CA VAL A 379 -13.71 -3.99 -19.11
C VAL A 379 -13.18 -3.80 -17.70
N VAL A 380 -14.08 -3.45 -16.78
CA VAL A 380 -13.79 -3.34 -15.36
C VAL A 380 -14.99 -3.84 -14.56
N ALA A 381 -14.72 -4.52 -13.46
CA ALA A 381 -15.77 -4.91 -12.51
C ALA A 381 -16.11 -3.71 -11.61
N ALA A 382 -17.40 -3.36 -11.56
CA ALA A 382 -17.94 -2.30 -10.71
C ALA A 382 -18.83 -2.88 -9.61
N GLY A 383 -18.58 -2.51 -8.37
CA GLY A 383 -19.31 -2.88 -7.16
C GLY A 383 -18.69 -2.24 -5.93
N ASP A 384 -19.50 -1.68 -5.03
CA ASP A 384 -19.10 -0.80 -3.91
C ASP A 384 -18.44 -1.52 -2.70
N GLY A 385 -17.81 -2.67 -2.94
CA GLY A 385 -17.20 -3.52 -1.90
C GLY A 385 -18.05 -4.69 -1.44
#